data_AF-A0A917RDR6-F1
#
_entry.id   AF-A0A917RDR6-F1
#
_cell.length_a   1.000
_cell.length_b   1.000
_cell.length_c   1.000
_cell.angle_alpha   90.00
_cell.angle_beta   90.00
_cell.angle_gamma   90.00
#
_symmetry.space_group_name_H-M   'P 1'
#
loop_
_entity.id
_entity.type
_entity.pdbx_description
1 polymer ?
#
loop_
_entity_poly.entity_id
_entity_poly.type
_entity_poly.pdbx_seq_one_letter_code
_entity_poly.pdbx_strand_id
1 'polypeptide(L)'
;MFIAELAEPGFGEYRLSTLRTGIMAGSPCPVEVMKQVIERMGMSGVTICYGMTETSPVSIQTRADDSIVARTATVGRVGPHLEIKIVDPETGRTSPARCVRGDIRSCSVTGKTR
;
A
#
# COMPACT_ATOMS: atom_id res chain seq x y z
N MET A 1 13.13 -5.43 -1.68
CA MET A 1 12.86 -6.75 -1.09
C MET A 1 12.43 -7.74 -2.18
N PHE A 2 11.15 -7.79 -2.59
CA PHE A 2 10.65 -8.79 -3.55
C PHE A 2 11.42 -8.95 -4.86
N ILE A 3 11.94 -7.86 -5.44
CA ILE A 3 12.78 -7.93 -6.66
C ILE A 3 14.03 -8.79 -6.41
N ALA A 4 14.67 -8.62 -5.26
CA ALA A 4 15.85 -9.39 -4.89
C ALA A 4 15.48 -10.85 -4.60
N GLU A 5 14.38 -11.09 -3.86
CA GLU A 5 13.89 -12.45 -3.60
C GLU A 5 13.59 -13.20 -4.90
N LEU A 6 12.89 -12.57 -5.85
CA LEU A 6 12.58 -13.16 -7.16
C LEU A 6 13.82 -13.46 -8.02
N ALA A 7 14.94 -12.79 -7.74
CA ALA A 7 16.22 -12.92 -8.43
C ALA A 7 17.21 -13.86 -7.71
N GLU A 8 16.83 -14.41 -6.56
CA GLU A 8 17.70 -15.29 -5.77
C GLU A 8 18.05 -16.56 -6.56
N PRO A 9 19.35 -16.94 -6.65
CA PRO A 9 19.74 -18.22 -7.21
C PRO A 9 19.00 -19.38 -6.50
N GLY A 10 18.45 -20.30 -7.28
CA GLY A 10 17.67 -21.40 -6.70
C GLY A 10 16.27 -21.00 -6.21
N PHE A 11 15.75 -19.81 -6.56
CA PHE A 11 14.39 -19.38 -6.17
C PHE A 11 13.31 -20.48 -6.35
N GLY A 12 13.40 -21.25 -7.44
CA GLY A 12 12.45 -22.32 -7.76
C GLY A 12 12.51 -23.54 -6.83
N GLU A 13 13.54 -23.66 -5.98
CA GLU A 13 13.69 -24.76 -5.02
C GLU A 13 12.94 -24.47 -3.71
N TYR A 14 12.64 -23.20 -3.41
CA TYR A 14 11.91 -22.83 -2.21
C TYR A 14 10.43 -23.18 -2.33
N ARG A 15 9.89 -23.83 -1.29
CA ARG A 15 8.47 -24.15 -1.19
C ARG A 15 7.70 -22.97 -0.59
N LEU A 16 7.08 -22.17 -1.47
CA LEU A 16 6.33 -20.97 -1.09
C LEU A 16 4.81 -21.15 -1.05
N SER A 17 4.30 -22.38 -1.21
CA SER A 17 2.88 -22.67 -1.36
C SER A 17 1.98 -22.27 -0.18
N THR A 18 2.56 -21.94 0.97
CA THR A 18 1.82 -21.47 2.15
C THR A 18 1.72 -19.94 2.22
N LEU A 19 2.50 -19.21 1.42
CA LEU A 19 2.39 -17.76 1.34
C LEU A 19 1.07 -17.36 0.69
N ARG A 20 0.34 -16.49 1.37
CA ARG A 20 -1.00 -16.03 0.93
C ARG A 20 -1.08 -14.53 0.72
N THR A 21 -0.36 -13.77 1.54
CA THR A 21 -0.46 -12.32 1.66
C THR A 21 0.91 -11.70 1.82
N GLY A 22 1.02 -10.42 1.51
CA GLY A 22 2.21 -9.62 1.79
C GLY A 22 1.93 -8.14 1.58
N ILE A 23 2.94 -7.32 1.88
CA ILE A 23 2.86 -5.87 1.74
C ILE A 23 4.04 -5.40 0.92
N MET A 24 3.76 -4.67 -0.16
CA MET A 24 4.76 -3.90 -0.90
C MET A 24 4.54 -2.42 -0.59
N ALA A 25 5.60 -1.72 -0.18
CA ALA A 25 5.48 -0.34 0.32
C ALA A 25 6.78 0.44 0.12
N GLY A 26 6.75 1.72 0.49
CA GLY A 26 7.91 2.62 0.51
C GLY A 26 8.32 3.18 -0.85
N SER A 27 7.90 2.56 -1.96
CA SER A 27 8.16 3.02 -3.31
C SER A 27 7.05 2.57 -4.27
N PRO A 28 6.86 3.23 -5.42
CA PRO A 28 5.95 2.77 -6.47
C PRO A 28 6.28 1.34 -6.90
N CYS A 29 5.28 0.46 -6.87
CA CYS A 29 5.45 -0.94 -7.22
C CYS A 29 5.29 -1.15 -8.74
N PRO A 30 6.30 -1.68 -9.45
CA PRO A 30 6.13 -2.07 -10.85
C PRO A 30 5.12 -3.21 -10.99
N VAL A 31 4.15 -3.05 -11.90
CA VAL A 31 3.10 -4.05 -12.17
C VAL A 31 3.67 -5.45 -12.39
N GLU A 32 4.75 -5.55 -13.16
CA GLU A 32 5.36 -6.85 -13.49
C GLU A 32 5.98 -7.54 -12.26
N VAL A 33 6.47 -6.78 -11.28
CA VAL A 33 6.95 -7.35 -10.02
C VAL A 33 5.78 -7.90 -9.21
N MET A 34 4.67 -7.16 -9.13
CA MET A 34 3.46 -7.64 -8.43
C MET A 34 2.91 -8.93 -9.06
N LYS A 35 2.83 -8.99 -10.40
CA LYS A 35 2.40 -10.20 -11.12
C LYS A 35 3.29 -11.39 -10.80
N GLN A 36 4.62 -11.21 -10.87
CA GLN A 36 5.56 -12.28 -10.53
C GLN A 36 5.42 -12.78 -9.10
N VAL A 37 5.20 -11.88 -8.13
CA VAL A 37 4.96 -12.28 -6.74
C VAL A 37 3.66 -13.08 -6.60
N ILE A 38 2.59 -12.66 -7.27
CA ILE A 38 1.32 -13.41 -7.26
C ILE A 38 1.50 -14.80 -7.90
N GLU A 39 2.12 -14.87 -9.07
CA GLU A 39 2.25 -16.09 -9.86
C GLU A 39 3.27 -17.07 -9.27
N ARG A 40 4.45 -16.57 -8.88
CA ARG A 40 5.58 -17.42 -8.48
C ARG A 40 5.65 -17.67 -6.97
N MET A 41 5.11 -16.78 -6.15
CA MET A 41 5.07 -16.95 -4.69
C MET A 41 3.69 -17.32 -4.16
N GLY A 42 2.64 -17.36 -5.00
CA GLY A 42 1.27 -17.69 -4.59
C GLY A 42 0.56 -16.61 -3.78
N MET A 43 1.17 -15.42 -3.64
CA MET A 43 0.71 -14.34 -2.76
C MET A 43 -0.41 -13.50 -3.40
N SER A 44 -1.54 -14.14 -3.73
CA SER A 44 -2.73 -13.49 -4.32
C SER A 44 -3.27 -12.32 -3.48
N GLY A 45 -3.09 -12.37 -2.17
CA GLY A 45 -3.48 -11.31 -1.23
C GLY A 45 -2.42 -10.25 -0.99
N VAL A 46 -1.39 -10.11 -1.84
CA VAL A 46 -0.40 -9.03 -1.71
C VAL A 46 -1.04 -7.66 -1.95
N THR A 47 -0.70 -6.69 -1.10
CA THR A 47 -1.29 -5.34 -1.12
C THR A 47 -0.21 -4.26 -1.15
N ILE A 48 -0.60 -3.04 -1.53
CA ILE A 48 0.22 -1.84 -1.43
C ILE A 48 -0.19 -1.07 -0.19
N CYS A 49 0.78 -0.59 0.58
CA CYS A 49 0.50 0.37 1.64
C CYS A 49 1.36 1.63 1.52
N TYR A 50 0.81 2.71 2.06
CA TYR A 50 1.47 3.99 2.22
C TYR A 50 1.32 4.46 3.66
N GLY A 51 2.40 5.00 4.19
CA GLY A 51 2.48 5.55 5.53
C GLY A 51 3.90 6.03 5.80
N MET A 52 4.10 6.55 7.00
CA MET A 52 5.38 7.02 7.49
C MET A 52 5.60 6.45 8.88
N THR A 53 6.85 6.37 9.32
CA THR A 53 7.19 5.91 10.67
C THR A 53 6.45 6.71 11.75
N GLU A 54 6.29 8.01 11.53
CA GLU A 54 5.65 9.01 12.38
C GLU A 54 4.14 8.81 12.51
N THR A 55 3.53 8.08 11.57
CA THR A 55 2.08 7.83 11.54
C THR A 55 1.73 6.40 11.91
N SER A 56 2.69 5.65 12.49
CA SER A 56 2.53 4.25 12.89
C SER A 56 2.07 3.33 11.75
N PRO A 57 3.01 2.56 11.20
CA PRO A 57 3.69 2.78 9.91
C PRO A 57 2.80 2.79 8.66
N VAL A 58 1.50 2.51 8.76
CA VAL A 58 0.58 2.37 7.63
C VAL A 58 -0.67 3.21 7.86
N SER A 59 -0.90 4.15 6.96
CA SER A 59 -2.08 5.04 7.00
C SER A 59 -3.10 4.72 5.92
N ILE A 60 -2.65 4.21 4.77
CA ILE A 60 -3.46 3.92 3.59
C ILE A 60 -3.03 2.57 3.02
N GLN A 61 -3.98 1.72 2.65
CA GLN A 61 -3.68 0.41 2.09
C GLN A 61 -4.72 -0.05 1.06
N THR A 62 -4.25 -0.72 0.00
CA THR A 62 -5.11 -1.39 -0.98
C THR A 62 -5.63 -2.71 -0.43
N ARG A 63 -6.74 -3.21 -0.96
CA ARG A 63 -7.33 -4.47 -0.48
C ARG A 63 -6.87 -5.66 -1.30
N ALA A 64 -6.91 -6.83 -0.66
CA ALA A 64 -6.54 -8.10 -1.25
C ALA A 64 -7.48 -8.56 -2.38
N ASP A 65 -8.60 -7.90 -2.58
CA ASP A 65 -9.58 -8.12 -3.66
C ASP A 65 -9.56 -7.00 -4.72
N ASP A 66 -8.81 -5.91 -4.52
CA ASP A 66 -8.67 -4.86 -5.55
C ASP A 66 -7.96 -5.42 -6.80
N SER A 67 -8.27 -4.90 -7.98
CA SER A 67 -7.58 -5.30 -9.22
C SER A 67 -6.08 -5.00 -9.14
N ILE A 68 -5.24 -5.74 -9.88
CA ILE A 68 -3.79 -5.47 -9.93
C ILE A 68 -3.52 -4.01 -10.31
N VAL A 69 -4.27 -3.47 -11.28
CA VAL A 69 -4.15 -2.06 -11.70
C VAL A 69 -4.43 -1.11 -10.55
N ALA A 70 -5.51 -1.32 -9.79
CA ALA A 70 -5.82 -0.50 -8.64
C ALA A 70 -4.74 -0.60 -7.55
N ARG A 71 -4.19 -1.80 -7.33
CA ARG A 71 -3.10 -2.01 -6.38
C ARG A 71 -1.84 -1.27 -6.80
N THR A 72 -1.45 -1.30 -8.08
CA THR A 72 -0.18 -0.71 -8.53
C THR A 72 -0.26 0.77 -8.88
N ALA A 73 -1.46 1.28 -9.21
CA ALA A 73 -1.66 2.68 -9.59
C ALA A 73 -2.14 3.56 -8.42
N THR A 74 -2.52 2.97 -7.29
CA THR A 74 -3.00 3.69 -6.10
C THR A 74 -2.41 3.13 -4.82
N VAL A 75 -2.53 3.87 -3.72
CA VAL A 75 -2.14 3.41 -2.38
C VAL A 75 -3.34 2.91 -1.57
N GLY A 76 -4.54 2.89 -2.17
CA GLY A 76 -5.75 2.31 -1.59
C GLY A 76 -6.57 3.27 -0.74
N ARG A 77 -7.11 2.77 0.37
CA ARG A 77 -8.07 3.45 1.23
C ARG A 77 -7.49 3.71 2.61
N VAL A 78 -7.97 4.76 3.27
CA VAL A 78 -7.58 5.12 4.64
C VAL A 78 -7.85 3.95 5.58
N GLY A 79 -6.87 3.67 6.45
CA GLY A 79 -6.98 2.62 7.46
C GLY A 79 -8.08 2.90 8.48
N PRO A 80 -8.57 1.85 9.19
CA PRO A 80 -9.53 2.03 10.27
C PRO A 80 -9.03 3.02 11.33
N HIS A 81 -9.94 3.83 11.88
CA HIS A 81 -9.64 4.80 12.94
C HIS A 81 -8.65 5.91 12.56
N LEU A 82 -8.39 6.09 11.26
CA LEU A 82 -7.57 7.18 10.75
C LEU A 82 -8.42 8.15 9.94
N GLU A 83 -8.06 9.43 10.02
CA GLU A 83 -8.57 10.46 9.15
C GLU A 83 -7.43 11.07 8.34
N ILE A 84 -7.69 11.33 7.06
CA ILE A 84 -6.73 11.94 6.14
C ILE A 84 -7.39 13.10 5.43
N LYS A 85 -6.64 14.19 5.31
CA LYS A 85 -6.99 15.34 4.48
C LYS A 85 -5.85 15.68 3.52
N ILE A 86 -6.23 16.24 2.38
CA ILE A 86 -5.29 16.88 1.46
C ILE A 86 -5.30 18.36 1.78
N VAL A 87 -4.11 18.93 1.99
CA VAL A 87 -3.95 20.36 2.23
C VAL A 87 -3.14 20.98 1.11
N ASP A 88 -3.54 22.19 0.73
CA ASP A 88 -2.70 23.05 -0.09
C ASP A 88 -1.48 23.50 0.72
N PRO A 89 -0.24 23.28 0.21
CA PRO A 89 0.98 23.53 0.98
C PRO A 89 1.25 25.02 1.21
N GLU A 90 0.77 25.90 0.35
CA GLU A 90 1.01 27.35 0.45
C GLU A 90 0.03 28.03 1.40
N THR A 91 -1.24 27.62 1.33
CA THR A 91 -2.35 28.26 2.07
C THR A 91 -2.75 27.51 3.33
N GLY A 92 -2.36 26.23 3.47
CA GLY A 92 -2.75 25.36 4.57
C GLY A 92 -4.24 24.97 4.59
N ARG A 93 -5.01 25.38 3.57
CA ARG A 93 -6.45 25.11 3.48
C ARG A 93 -6.68 23.67 3.05
N THR A 94 -7.75 23.07 3.57
CA THR A 94 -8.15 21.72 3.17
C THR A 94 -8.78 21.77 1.80
N SER A 95 -8.28 20.94 0.88
CA SER A 95 -8.79 20.87 -0.49
C SER A 95 -10.03 19.98 -0.55
N PRO A 96 -11.00 20.28 -1.44
CA PRO A 96 -12.18 19.43 -1.64
C PRO A 96 -11.77 18.04 -2.14
N ALA A 97 -12.59 17.04 -1.80
CA ALA A 97 -12.24 15.62 -1.84
C ALA A 97 -12.04 14.97 -3.25
N ARG A 98 -11.75 15.73 -4.32
CA ARG A 98 -11.58 15.17 -5.67
C ARG A 98 -10.41 15.78 -6.43
N CYS A 99 -9.53 14.90 -6.94
CA CYS A 99 -8.49 15.14 -7.96
C CYS A 99 -7.70 16.44 -7.83
N VAL A 100 -7.18 16.72 -6.64
CA VAL A 100 -6.32 17.86 -6.35
C VAL A 100 -4.99 17.34 -5.80
N ARG A 101 -3.89 17.89 -6.31
CA ARG A 101 -2.54 17.63 -5.77
C ARG A 101 -2.35 18.49 -4.53
N GLY A 102 -1.78 17.91 -3.48
CA GLY A 102 -1.46 18.60 -2.23
C GLY A 102 -0.78 17.67 -1.24
N ASP A 103 -0.52 18.16 -0.05
CA ASP A 103 0.15 17.41 1.00
C ASP A 103 -0.85 16.53 1.77
N ILE A 104 -0.44 15.29 2.05
CA ILE A 104 -1.21 14.36 2.86
C ILE A 104 -0.96 14.67 4.33
N ARG A 105 -2.01 14.99 5.08
CA ARG A 105 -1.96 15.04 6.55
C ARG A 105 -2.87 13.98 7.15
N SER A 106 -2.31 13.15 8.01
CA SER A 106 -3.03 12.10 8.73
C SER A 106 -3.14 12.42 10.22
N CYS A 107 -4.26 12.06 10.82
CA CYS A 107 -4.45 12.08 12.27
C CYS A 107 -5.00 10.73 12.72
N SER A 108 -4.43 10.16 13.78
CA SER A 108 -4.97 8.97 14.43
C SER A 108 -6.11 9.37 15.35
N VAL A 109 -7.30 8.83 15.10
CA VAL A 109 -8.47 9.09 15.95
C VAL A 109 -8.45 8.06 17.08
N THR A 110 -7.77 8.37 18.16
CA THR A 110 -7.84 7.60 19.41
C THR A 110 -9.19 7.86 20.09
N GLY A 111 -10.22 7.12 19.65
CA GLY A 111 -11.47 6.95 20.39
C GLY A 111 -12.63 7.85 19.96
N LYS A 112 -13.50 7.30 19.10
CA LYS A 112 -14.95 7.22 19.30
C LYS A 112 -15.53 6.27 18.26
N THR A 113 -15.66 5.01 18.64
CA THR A 113 -16.74 4.16 18.13
C THR A 113 -18.04 4.94 18.26
N ARG A 114 -18.65 5.26 17.13
CA ARG A 114 -20.10 5.47 17.06
C ARG A 114 -20.75 4.15 16.64
#